data_AF-D3FBT4-F1
#
_entry.id   AF-D3FBT4-F1
#
_cell.length_a   1.000
_cell.length_b   1.000
_cell.length_c   1.000
_cell.angle_alpha   90.00
_cell.angle_beta   90.00
_cell.angle_gamma   90.00
#
_symmetry.space_group_name_H-M   'P 1'
#
loop_
_entity.id
_entity.type
_entity.pdbx_description
1 polymer ?
#
loop_
_entity_poly.entity_id
_entity_poly.type
_entity_poly.pdbx_seq_one_letter_code
_entity_poly.pdbx_strand_id
1 'polypeptide(L)'
;MSRPDLSVDAALLRWLADEREQLGEGDGAASVALLDAHTHVGEHDPDTMRCAPQELIAHLEEADARGVVFALREPDGYPGPNDAVLAAAADSGGRLVAFGRIDPAAEPAHEARRTLDAGARGIKLHPRGESFTLDDARLEDVWALAHERRIPVLVHAGRGIPSLGAHAVQVATRYPGVRLILAHAGISDLAWIGRQAQELRNLYFDTSWWAPSDLLALFATVPAGQILFASDAPYGRTPVTALEIVRIARQAGVDDRHIRLVLGEQMQRLIDGEEPLDGGAPSGVTAVAVDVMLDRVATYLTAGFGAFAARNAAAGAEMLSLARLSCAVPADAPQAAHCRVIVELLDAGERRLAAAAADAPGVLPAGIFLLALALNVARTPDVPVPHELVLD
;
A
#
# COMPACT_ATOMS: atom_id res chain seq x y z
N MET A 1 -18.79 8.12 21.19
CA MET A 1 -19.37 7.44 20.01
C MET A 1 -18.53 6.18 19.78
N SER A 2 -19.15 5.04 19.50
CA SER A 2 -18.39 3.84 19.12
C SER A 2 -17.66 4.10 17.80
N ARG A 3 -16.41 3.64 17.67
CA ARG A 3 -15.69 3.66 16.39
C ARG A 3 -16.51 2.82 15.37
N PRO A 4 -16.56 3.23 14.09
CA PRO A 4 -17.22 2.44 13.05
C PRO A 4 -16.57 1.06 12.98
N ASP A 5 -17.38 0.03 12.69
CA ASP A 5 -16.88 -1.30 12.37
C ASP A 5 -16.13 -1.23 11.04
N LEU A 6 -14.84 -1.59 11.08
CA LEU A 6 -13.96 -1.58 9.92
C LEU A 6 -13.62 -3.00 9.45
N SER A 7 -14.23 -4.02 10.07
CA SER A 7 -13.98 -5.41 9.70
C SER A 7 -14.18 -5.64 8.21
N VAL A 8 -13.26 -6.39 7.62
CA VAL A 8 -13.38 -6.80 6.23
C VAL A 8 -14.41 -7.92 6.13
N ASP A 9 -15.27 -7.81 5.13
CA ASP A 9 -16.31 -8.80 4.85
C ASP A 9 -15.73 -10.20 4.68
N ALA A 10 -16.36 -11.20 5.30
CA ALA A 10 -15.88 -12.59 5.26
C ALA A 10 -15.78 -13.13 3.82
N ALA A 11 -16.61 -12.66 2.87
CA ALA A 11 -16.52 -13.06 1.48
C ALA A 11 -15.25 -12.52 0.79
N LEU A 12 -14.80 -11.31 1.15
CA LEU A 12 -13.53 -10.76 0.67
C LEU A 12 -12.33 -11.49 1.28
N LEU A 13 -12.41 -11.86 2.56
CA LEU A 13 -11.38 -12.65 3.21
C LEU A 13 -11.24 -14.04 2.59
N ARG A 14 -12.36 -14.69 2.23
CA ARG A 14 -12.35 -15.96 1.48
C ARG A 14 -11.73 -15.78 0.10
N TRP A 15 -12.11 -14.73 -0.63
CA TRP A 15 -11.52 -14.45 -1.92
C TRP A 15 -10.00 -14.26 -1.82
N LEU A 16 -9.51 -13.46 -0.87
CA LEU A 16 -8.07 -13.32 -0.63
C LEU A 16 -7.39 -14.66 -0.28
N ALA A 17 -8.04 -15.50 0.53
CA ALA A 17 -7.50 -16.81 0.90
C ALA A 17 -7.33 -17.73 -0.32
N ASP A 18 -8.34 -17.79 -1.21
CA ASP A 18 -8.29 -18.57 -2.45
C ASP A 18 -7.15 -18.10 -3.36
N GLU A 19 -6.95 -16.78 -3.50
CA GLU A 19 -5.85 -16.20 -4.28
C GLU A 19 -4.48 -16.58 -3.68
N ARG A 20 -4.35 -16.55 -2.34
CA ARG A 20 -3.10 -16.93 -1.65
C ARG A 20 -2.80 -18.42 -1.73
N GLU A 21 -3.82 -19.27 -1.73
CA GLU A 21 -3.66 -20.72 -1.90
C GLU A 21 -3.13 -21.01 -3.31
N GLN A 22 -3.74 -20.44 -4.35
CA GLN A 22 -3.29 -20.59 -5.73
C GLN A 22 -1.83 -20.16 -5.93
N LEU A 23 -1.42 -19.04 -5.32
CA LEU A 23 -0.04 -18.58 -5.38
C LEU A 23 0.94 -19.55 -4.69
N GLY A 24 0.49 -20.32 -3.70
CA GLY A 24 1.29 -21.29 -2.94
C GLY A 24 1.45 -22.65 -3.62
N GLU A 25 0.48 -23.09 -4.43
CA GLU A 25 0.47 -24.39 -5.11
C GLU A 25 1.73 -24.63 -5.97
N GLY A 26 2.29 -23.58 -6.56
CA GLY A 26 3.48 -23.65 -7.42
C GLY A 26 4.80 -23.99 -6.70
N ASP A 27 4.86 -23.90 -5.35
CA ASP A 27 6.09 -24.12 -4.56
C ASP A 27 5.90 -25.10 -3.39
N GLY A 28 4.72 -25.73 -3.30
CA GLY A 28 4.38 -26.63 -2.18
C GLY A 28 4.24 -25.91 -0.83
N ALA A 29 4.08 -24.58 -0.82
CA ALA A 29 3.80 -23.80 0.37
C ALA A 29 2.28 -23.80 0.67
N ALA A 30 1.90 -23.95 1.94
CA ALA A 30 0.49 -24.05 2.34
C ALA A 30 -0.29 -22.72 2.15
N SER A 31 0.37 -21.57 2.26
CA SER A 31 -0.18 -20.24 1.96
C SER A 31 0.94 -19.20 1.90
N VAL A 32 0.81 -18.20 1.02
CA VAL A 32 1.77 -17.09 0.90
C VAL A 32 1.69 -16.19 2.13
N ALA A 33 2.82 -15.92 2.79
CA ALA A 33 2.87 -15.00 3.93
C ALA A 33 2.70 -13.54 3.48
N LEU A 34 1.90 -12.76 4.22
CA LEU A 34 1.72 -11.33 3.98
C LEU A 34 2.55 -10.51 4.97
N LEU A 35 3.35 -9.58 4.45
CA LEU A 35 4.05 -8.58 5.25
C LEU A 35 3.79 -7.20 4.66
N ASP A 36 2.90 -6.45 5.30
CA ASP A 36 2.60 -5.07 4.93
C ASP A 36 3.78 -4.16 5.28
N ALA A 37 4.40 -3.55 4.27
CA ALA A 37 5.59 -2.71 4.46
C ALA A 37 5.29 -1.31 5.02
N HIS A 38 4.01 -0.90 5.13
CA HIS A 38 3.64 0.48 5.48
C HIS A 38 2.35 0.52 6.28
N THR A 39 2.47 0.59 7.60
CA THR A 39 1.35 0.82 8.50
C THR A 39 1.72 1.83 9.59
N HIS A 40 0.70 2.46 10.18
CA HIS A 40 0.88 3.51 11.17
C HIS A 40 0.06 3.27 12.44
N VAL A 41 0.56 3.81 13.54
CA VAL A 41 -0.17 3.98 14.81
C VAL A 41 0.02 5.40 15.34
N GLY A 42 -0.93 5.90 16.12
CA GLY A 42 -0.87 7.24 16.71
C GLY A 42 -2.23 7.93 16.75
N GLU A 43 -2.26 9.14 17.27
CA GLU A 43 -3.52 9.84 17.63
C GLU A 43 -3.64 11.26 17.06
N HIS A 44 -2.55 11.86 16.59
CA HIS A 44 -2.47 13.30 16.28
C HIS A 44 -2.20 13.62 14.81
N ASP A 45 -2.58 12.71 13.92
CA ASP A 45 -2.34 12.89 12.49
C ASP A 45 -3.09 14.13 11.93
N PRO A 46 -2.43 14.98 11.10
CA PRO A 46 -3.04 16.15 10.48
C PRO A 46 -4.24 15.85 9.58
N ASP A 47 -4.28 14.68 8.96
CA ASP A 47 -5.40 14.21 8.14
C ASP A 47 -6.49 13.55 9.03
N THR A 48 -6.39 13.75 10.35
CA THR A 48 -7.28 13.32 11.44
C THR A 48 -7.27 11.83 11.76
N MET A 49 -6.47 11.04 11.04
CA MET A 49 -6.39 9.58 11.19
C MET A 49 -5.84 9.16 12.55
N ARG A 50 -6.37 8.05 13.08
CA ARG A 50 -5.97 7.50 14.37
C ARG A 50 -5.97 5.99 14.31
N CYS A 51 -4.99 5.36 14.93
CA CYS A 51 -4.95 3.91 15.07
C CYS A 51 -4.16 3.52 16.31
N ALA A 52 -4.82 2.85 17.25
CA ALA A 52 -4.13 2.24 18.38
C ALA A 52 -3.42 0.95 17.94
N PRO A 53 -2.30 0.56 18.55
CA PRO A 53 -1.59 -0.67 18.17
C PRO A 53 -2.45 -1.92 18.17
N GLN A 54 -3.38 -2.06 19.13
CA GLN A 54 -4.28 -3.20 19.20
C GLN A 54 -5.28 -3.22 18.03
N GLU A 55 -5.67 -2.06 17.51
CA GLU A 55 -6.55 -1.98 16.33
C GLU A 55 -5.81 -2.40 15.07
N LEU A 56 -4.55 -1.97 14.93
CA LEU A 56 -3.70 -2.43 13.83
C LEU A 56 -3.45 -3.94 13.91
N ILE A 57 -3.18 -4.48 15.11
CA ILE A 57 -3.00 -5.93 15.31
C ILE A 57 -4.26 -6.69 14.89
N ALA A 58 -5.44 -6.29 15.38
CA ALA A 58 -6.71 -6.92 15.01
C ALA A 58 -6.98 -6.83 13.50
N HIS A 59 -6.60 -5.72 12.88
CA HIS A 59 -6.70 -5.55 11.44
C HIS A 59 -5.79 -6.51 10.65
N LEU A 60 -4.53 -6.67 11.09
CA LEU A 60 -3.59 -7.61 10.46
C LEU A 60 -4.01 -9.07 10.68
N GLU A 61 -4.66 -9.38 11.80
CA GLU A 61 -5.22 -10.72 12.10
C GLU A 61 -6.25 -11.19 11.08
N GLU A 62 -7.04 -10.29 10.52
CA GLU A 62 -8.08 -10.61 9.51
C GLU A 62 -7.50 -11.37 8.30
N ALA A 63 -6.23 -11.16 7.96
CA ALA A 63 -5.54 -11.82 6.85
C ALA A 63 -4.32 -12.64 7.27
N ASP A 64 -4.13 -12.91 8.57
CA ASP A 64 -2.90 -13.53 9.10
C ASP A 64 -1.62 -12.84 8.58
N ALA A 65 -1.66 -11.50 8.57
CA ALA A 65 -0.57 -10.66 8.08
C ALA A 65 0.34 -10.22 9.22
N ARG A 66 1.56 -9.82 8.85
CA ARG A 66 2.48 -9.02 9.66
C ARG A 66 2.57 -7.61 9.07
N GLY A 67 3.02 -6.64 9.85
CA GLY A 67 3.11 -5.25 9.40
C GLY A 67 4.34 -4.52 9.93
N VAL A 68 5.01 -3.79 9.06
CA VAL A 68 5.96 -2.73 9.45
C VAL A 68 5.15 -1.55 9.97
N VAL A 69 5.47 -1.10 11.18
CA VAL A 69 4.72 -0.06 11.89
C VAL A 69 5.62 1.08 12.33
N PHE A 70 5.11 2.31 12.23
CA PHE A 70 5.75 3.52 12.74
C PHE A 70 4.71 4.55 13.15
N ALA A 71 5.15 5.58 13.87
CA ALA A 71 4.24 6.60 14.36
C ALA A 71 3.65 7.46 13.22
N LEU A 72 2.37 7.80 13.34
CA LEU A 72 1.72 8.91 12.65
C LEU A 72 2.43 10.24 12.98
N ARG A 73 2.06 11.33 12.32
CA ARG A 73 2.67 12.64 12.61
C ARG A 73 2.28 13.05 14.03
N GLU A 74 3.28 13.37 14.84
CA GLU A 74 3.11 13.77 16.23
C GLU A 74 3.66 15.20 16.42
N PRO A 75 2.94 16.09 17.14
CA PRO A 75 3.29 17.50 17.24
C PRO A 75 4.54 17.76 18.10
N ASP A 76 4.80 16.90 19.08
CA ASP A 76 5.85 17.08 20.09
C ASP A 76 7.14 16.30 19.79
N GLY A 77 7.27 15.77 18.56
CA GLY A 77 8.41 14.95 18.12
C GLY A 77 8.23 13.45 18.38
N TYR A 78 9.27 12.67 18.03
CA TYR A 78 9.16 11.21 17.89
C TYR A 78 9.78 10.31 18.97
N PRO A 79 10.61 10.75 19.95
CA PRO A 79 11.15 9.82 20.94
C PRO A 79 10.11 8.99 21.70
N GLY A 80 9.10 9.65 22.28
CA GLY A 80 8.01 8.98 22.99
C GLY A 80 7.13 8.11 22.08
N PRO A 81 6.66 8.63 20.93
CA PRO A 81 5.94 7.82 19.95
C PRO A 81 6.73 6.60 19.43
N ASN A 82 8.03 6.75 19.18
CA ASN A 82 8.90 5.64 18.78
C ASN A 82 9.01 4.58 19.90
N ASP A 83 9.09 4.99 21.16
CA ASP A 83 9.11 4.08 22.30
C ASP A 83 7.80 3.27 22.40
N ALA A 84 6.65 3.92 22.15
CA ALA A 84 5.36 3.25 22.10
C ALA A 84 5.27 2.23 20.95
N VAL A 85 5.79 2.58 19.76
CA VAL A 85 5.88 1.66 18.61
C VAL A 85 6.78 0.46 18.91
N LEU A 86 7.95 0.70 19.52
CA LEU A 86 8.88 -0.36 19.90
C LEU A 86 8.27 -1.32 20.93
N ALA A 87 7.59 -0.78 21.96
CA ALA A 87 6.90 -1.59 22.96
C ALA A 87 5.77 -2.42 22.33
N ALA A 88 4.94 -1.80 21.48
CA ALA A 88 3.89 -2.52 20.76
C ALA A 88 4.44 -3.63 19.86
N ALA A 89 5.57 -3.39 19.20
CA ALA A 89 6.23 -4.42 18.39
C ALA A 89 6.73 -5.60 19.23
N ALA A 90 7.37 -5.32 20.36
CA ALA A 90 7.84 -6.34 21.29
C ALA A 90 6.70 -7.22 21.85
N ASP A 91 5.55 -6.60 22.17
CA ASP A 91 4.39 -7.28 22.74
C ASP A 91 3.52 -8.00 21.70
N SER A 92 3.74 -7.77 20.40
CA SER A 92 2.90 -8.28 19.30
C SER A 92 3.12 -9.75 18.94
N GLY A 93 4.05 -10.45 19.58
CA GLY A 93 4.42 -11.82 19.21
C GLY A 93 5.03 -11.93 17.81
N GLY A 94 5.65 -10.85 17.31
CA GLY A 94 6.27 -10.77 15.99
C GLY A 94 5.34 -10.28 14.87
N ARG A 95 4.07 -9.98 15.16
CA ARG A 95 3.13 -9.46 14.16
C ARG A 95 3.50 -8.05 13.67
N LEU A 96 4.07 -7.23 14.54
CA LEU A 96 4.50 -5.88 14.23
C LEU A 96 6.03 -5.80 14.17
N VAL A 97 6.54 -5.04 13.20
CA VAL A 97 7.97 -4.75 13.02
C VAL A 97 8.18 -3.24 13.10
N ALA A 98 8.83 -2.76 14.15
CA ALA A 98 8.99 -1.32 14.39
C ALA A 98 10.00 -0.68 13.43
N PHE A 99 9.62 0.45 12.83
CA PHE A 99 10.56 1.42 12.25
C PHE A 99 10.57 2.70 13.09
N GLY A 100 11.75 3.31 13.26
CA GLY A 100 11.88 4.58 13.96
C GLY A 100 11.56 5.74 13.02
N ARG A 101 10.60 6.61 13.38
CA ARG A 101 10.32 7.84 12.63
C ARG A 101 11.26 8.95 13.07
N ILE A 102 11.90 9.61 12.10
CA ILE A 102 12.98 10.57 12.35
C ILE A 102 12.60 11.97 11.85
N ASP A 103 12.81 12.97 12.70
CA ASP A 103 12.70 14.39 12.36
C ASP A 103 14.10 14.99 12.15
N PRO A 104 14.43 15.47 10.94
CA PRO A 104 15.71 16.14 10.67
C PRO A 104 15.94 17.43 11.46
N ALA A 105 14.89 18.06 12.02
CA ALA A 105 15.00 19.29 12.81
C ALA A 105 15.41 19.08 14.28
N ALA A 106 15.45 17.82 14.74
CA ALA A 106 15.87 17.47 16.09
C ALA A 106 17.32 16.93 16.08
N GLU A 107 17.55 15.75 16.69
CA GLU A 107 18.83 15.04 16.71
C GLU A 107 18.72 13.75 15.87
N PRO A 108 18.63 13.87 14.52
CA PRO A 108 18.18 12.78 13.66
C PRO A 108 19.09 11.54 13.71
N ALA A 109 20.41 11.72 13.72
CA ALA A 109 21.36 10.61 13.79
C ALA A 109 21.34 9.91 15.15
N HIS A 110 21.15 10.66 16.24
CA HIS A 110 21.02 10.10 17.58
C HIS A 110 19.73 9.27 17.69
N GLU A 111 18.60 9.82 17.27
CA GLU A 111 17.31 9.11 17.35
C GLU A 111 17.26 7.88 16.44
N ALA A 112 17.84 7.96 15.24
CA ALA A 112 17.98 6.81 14.36
C ALA A 112 18.81 5.70 15.01
N ARG A 113 19.96 6.03 15.59
CA ARG A 113 20.79 5.04 16.31
C ARG A 113 20.06 4.45 17.51
N ARG A 114 19.42 5.29 18.33
CA ARG A 114 18.70 4.87 19.53
C ARG A 114 17.59 3.88 19.21
N THR A 115 16.74 4.19 18.23
CA THR A 115 15.61 3.33 17.85
C THR A 115 16.07 2.01 17.25
N LEU A 116 17.10 2.01 16.40
CA LEU A 116 17.70 0.80 15.86
C LEU A 116 18.34 -0.08 16.95
N ASP A 117 19.09 0.53 17.88
CA ASP A 117 19.70 -0.19 19.01
C ASP A 117 18.64 -0.75 19.99
N ALA A 118 17.44 -0.14 20.02
CA ALA A 118 16.29 -0.60 20.80
C ALA A 118 15.43 -1.66 20.07
N GLY A 119 15.77 -2.05 18.84
CA GLY A 119 15.11 -3.14 18.12
C GLY A 119 14.29 -2.73 16.89
N ALA A 120 14.26 -1.45 16.52
CA ALA A 120 13.70 -1.04 15.23
C ALA A 120 14.48 -1.70 14.09
N ARG A 121 13.78 -2.12 13.04
CA ARG A 121 14.36 -2.80 11.87
C ARG A 121 14.53 -1.89 10.65
N GLY A 122 14.22 -0.61 10.79
CA GLY A 122 14.33 0.37 9.73
C GLY A 122 13.98 1.78 10.21
N ILE A 123 14.02 2.72 9.27
CA ILE A 123 13.79 4.14 9.51
C ILE A 123 12.60 4.62 8.66
N LYS A 124 11.78 5.50 9.23
CA LYS A 124 10.71 6.22 8.53
C LYS A 124 11.07 7.71 8.40
N LEU A 125 10.97 8.22 7.19
CA LEU A 125 11.12 9.63 6.84
C LEU A 125 9.85 10.15 6.17
N HIS A 126 9.44 11.38 6.48
CA HIS A 126 8.26 12.01 5.88
C HIS A 126 8.52 13.47 5.43
N PRO A 127 9.22 13.68 4.29
CA PRO A 127 9.66 15.00 3.81
C PRO A 127 8.62 16.12 3.82
N ARG A 128 7.39 15.83 3.38
CA ARG A 128 6.25 16.77 3.40
C ARG A 128 5.82 17.17 4.82
N GLY A 129 5.93 16.21 5.74
CA GLY A 129 5.48 16.35 7.11
C GLY A 129 6.47 17.24 7.86
N GLU A 130 7.71 16.82 7.92
CA GLU A 130 8.75 17.55 8.67
C GLU A 130 9.45 18.64 7.82
N SER A 131 8.91 18.94 6.64
CA SER A 131 9.32 20.06 5.77
C SER A 131 10.81 20.06 5.40
N PHE A 132 11.28 18.97 4.81
CA PHE A 132 12.66 18.79 4.35
C PHE A 132 12.71 18.12 2.97
N THR A 133 13.90 18.07 2.37
CA THR A 133 14.19 17.32 1.13
C THR A 133 15.24 16.24 1.41
N LEU A 134 15.33 15.20 0.59
CA LEU A 134 16.21 14.05 0.91
C LEU A 134 17.72 14.37 0.84
N ASP A 135 18.09 15.46 0.16
CA ASP A 135 19.46 15.99 0.08
C ASP A 135 19.85 16.87 1.29
N ASP A 136 18.95 17.01 2.28
CA ASP A 136 19.22 17.79 3.48
C ASP A 136 20.45 17.28 4.22
N ALA A 137 21.41 18.18 4.46
CA ALA A 137 22.68 17.86 5.11
C ALA A 137 22.50 17.24 6.51
N ARG A 138 21.39 17.54 7.20
CA ARG A 138 21.06 16.97 8.52
C ARG A 138 20.79 15.47 8.48
N LEU A 139 20.53 14.91 7.29
CA LEU A 139 20.34 13.48 7.08
C LEU A 139 21.61 12.74 6.69
N GLU A 140 22.76 13.40 6.46
CA GLU A 140 23.98 12.71 5.99
C GLU A 140 24.39 11.56 6.92
N ASP A 141 24.40 11.79 8.24
CA ASP A 141 24.74 10.76 9.23
C ASP A 141 23.66 9.68 9.35
N VAL A 142 22.39 10.00 9.07
CA VAL A 142 21.30 9.01 9.03
C VAL A 142 21.48 8.10 7.83
N TRP A 143 21.80 8.66 6.66
CA TRP A 143 22.08 7.88 5.45
C TRP A 143 23.32 7.02 5.60
N ALA A 144 24.40 7.56 6.18
CA ALA A 144 25.62 6.82 6.47
C ALA A 144 25.36 5.64 7.43
N LEU A 145 24.57 5.88 8.49
CA LEU A 145 24.17 4.82 9.43
C LEU A 145 23.33 3.73 8.74
N ALA A 146 22.33 4.13 7.95
CA ALA A 146 21.48 3.18 7.24
C ALA A 146 22.26 2.37 6.19
N HIS A 147 23.24 3.01 5.55
CA HIS A 147 24.18 2.38 4.61
C HIS A 147 25.02 1.31 5.29
N GLU A 148 25.67 1.66 6.41
CA GLU A 148 26.55 0.77 7.16
C GLU A 148 25.78 -0.44 7.70
N ARG A 149 24.57 -0.22 8.23
CA ARG A 149 23.72 -1.27 8.79
C ARG A 149 22.89 -2.03 7.76
N ARG A 150 22.93 -1.62 6.49
CA ARG A 150 22.16 -2.20 5.37
C ARG A 150 20.65 -2.29 5.61
N ILE A 151 20.09 -1.30 6.31
CA ILE A 151 18.68 -1.32 6.74
C ILE A 151 17.75 -0.63 5.73
N PRO A 152 16.45 -0.95 5.77
CA PRO A 152 15.42 -0.21 5.06
C PRO A 152 15.19 1.20 5.61
N VAL A 153 15.02 2.14 4.68
CA VAL A 153 14.56 3.51 4.96
C VAL A 153 13.33 3.78 4.11
N LEU A 154 12.16 3.84 4.73
CA LEU A 154 10.90 4.16 4.08
C LEU A 154 10.67 5.66 4.06
N VAL A 155 10.49 6.22 2.87
CA VAL A 155 10.29 7.65 2.62
C VAL A 155 8.89 7.88 2.09
N HIS A 156 8.15 8.82 2.70
CA HIS A 156 6.88 9.27 2.11
C HIS A 156 7.15 9.91 0.74
N ALA A 157 6.56 9.35 -0.32
CA ALA A 157 6.81 9.76 -1.69
C ALA A 157 5.52 10.16 -2.45
N GLY A 158 4.55 10.72 -1.71
CA GLY A 158 3.35 11.34 -2.25
C GLY A 158 3.60 12.74 -2.82
N ARG A 159 2.51 13.41 -3.23
CA ARG A 159 2.54 14.74 -3.87
C ARG A 159 3.18 15.83 -3.01
N GLY A 160 3.77 16.83 -3.68
CA GLY A 160 4.16 18.10 -3.05
C GLY A 160 5.55 18.12 -2.40
N ILE A 161 6.42 17.17 -2.75
CA ILE A 161 7.82 17.13 -2.29
C ILE A 161 8.73 17.57 -3.44
N PRO A 162 9.46 18.69 -3.32
CA PRO A 162 10.36 19.15 -4.37
C PRO A 162 11.48 18.14 -4.67
N SER A 163 11.70 17.87 -5.97
CA SER A 163 12.84 17.07 -6.47
C SER A 163 13.03 15.70 -5.82
N LEU A 164 11.95 15.10 -5.30
CA LEU A 164 12.00 13.87 -4.53
C LEU A 164 12.75 12.74 -5.25
N GLY A 165 12.34 12.42 -6.47
CA GLY A 165 12.94 11.33 -7.25
C GLY A 165 14.41 11.58 -7.58
N ALA A 166 14.77 12.82 -7.92
CA ALA A 166 16.16 13.19 -8.19
C ALA A 166 17.05 12.98 -6.95
N HIS A 167 16.57 13.41 -5.77
CA HIS A 167 17.31 13.22 -4.53
C HIS A 167 17.31 11.75 -4.08
N ALA A 168 16.24 10.99 -4.32
CA ALA A 168 16.20 9.55 -4.06
C ALA A 168 17.25 8.80 -4.89
N VAL A 169 17.38 9.13 -6.18
CA VAL A 169 18.42 8.57 -7.07
C VAL A 169 19.82 8.93 -6.55
N GLN A 170 20.04 10.17 -6.13
CA GLN A 170 21.33 10.59 -5.55
C GLN A 170 21.67 9.83 -4.26
N VAL A 171 20.71 9.69 -3.35
CA VAL A 171 20.87 8.93 -2.09
C VAL A 171 21.16 7.47 -2.40
N ALA A 172 20.36 6.81 -3.24
CA ALA A 172 20.54 5.41 -3.60
C ALA A 172 21.91 5.16 -4.27
N THR A 173 22.38 6.09 -5.10
CA THR A 173 23.71 6.04 -5.75
C THR A 173 24.85 6.25 -4.75
N ARG A 174 24.75 7.27 -3.87
CA ARG A 174 25.78 7.61 -2.87
C ARG A 174 25.89 6.56 -1.77
N TYR A 175 24.79 5.91 -1.43
CA TYR A 175 24.67 4.98 -0.31
C TYR A 175 24.10 3.62 -0.74
N PRO A 176 24.85 2.79 -1.51
CA PRO A 176 24.33 1.54 -2.09
C PRO A 176 23.89 0.47 -1.07
N GLY A 177 24.34 0.57 0.18
CA GLY A 177 23.88 -0.25 1.31
C GLY A 177 22.48 0.09 1.83
N VAL A 178 21.97 1.31 1.62
CA VAL A 178 20.63 1.72 2.07
C VAL A 178 19.58 1.00 1.23
N ARG A 179 18.57 0.38 1.85
CA ARG A 179 17.39 -0.14 1.14
C ARG A 179 16.32 0.96 1.11
N LEU A 180 16.41 1.86 0.13
CA LEU A 180 15.57 3.05 0.06
C LEU A 180 14.20 2.67 -0.50
N ILE A 181 13.13 2.84 0.29
CA ILE A 181 11.76 2.52 -0.11
C ILE A 181 11.00 3.83 -0.33
N LEU A 182 10.47 4.05 -1.53
CA LEU A 182 9.59 5.17 -1.86
C LEU A 182 8.13 4.73 -1.70
N ALA A 183 7.43 5.35 -0.76
CA ALA A 183 6.03 5.04 -0.53
C ALA A 183 5.10 5.47 -1.67
N HIS A 184 3.88 4.95 -1.69
CA HIS A 184 2.81 5.39 -2.58
C HIS A 184 3.21 5.30 -4.06
N ALA A 185 3.80 4.17 -4.45
CA ALA A 185 4.32 3.91 -5.80
C ALA A 185 5.36 4.93 -6.30
N GLY A 186 5.92 5.77 -5.43
CA GLY A 186 6.78 6.89 -5.85
C GLY A 186 6.05 7.88 -6.78
N ILE A 187 4.74 8.08 -6.57
CA ILE A 187 3.83 8.72 -7.54
C ILE A 187 4.31 10.08 -8.06
N SER A 188 5.01 10.87 -7.23
CA SER A 188 5.53 12.18 -7.62
C SER A 188 6.50 12.14 -8.81
N ASP A 189 7.19 11.00 -9.02
CA ASP A 189 8.23 10.83 -10.02
C ASP A 189 8.08 9.54 -10.84
N LEU A 190 6.97 8.81 -10.67
CA LEU A 190 6.70 7.52 -11.30
C LEU A 190 6.85 7.55 -12.82
N ALA A 191 6.58 8.69 -13.45
CA ALA A 191 6.69 8.90 -14.90
C ALA A 191 8.10 8.62 -15.48
N TRP A 192 9.16 8.63 -14.65
CA TRP A 192 10.53 8.42 -15.11
C TRP A 192 11.38 7.56 -14.17
N ILE A 193 11.10 7.57 -12.86
CA ILE A 193 11.99 6.96 -11.86
C ILE A 193 12.06 5.43 -11.95
N GLY A 194 11.03 4.77 -12.49
CA GLY A 194 11.05 3.32 -12.69
C GLY A 194 12.20 2.85 -13.60
N ARG A 195 12.63 3.69 -14.55
CA ARG A 195 13.82 3.42 -15.37
C ARG A 195 15.12 3.47 -14.57
N GLN A 196 15.20 4.34 -13.56
CA GLN A 196 16.37 4.39 -12.67
C GLN A 196 16.39 3.21 -11.70
N ALA A 197 15.22 2.74 -11.26
CA ALA A 197 15.11 1.58 -10.38
C ALA A 197 15.82 0.34 -10.97
N GLN A 198 15.73 0.14 -12.28
CA GLN A 198 16.39 -0.97 -12.99
C GLN A 198 17.93 -0.96 -12.86
N GLU A 199 18.54 0.21 -12.69
CA GLU A 199 19.98 0.38 -12.48
C GLU A 199 20.36 0.42 -10.99
N LEU A 200 19.40 0.78 -10.13
CA LEU A 200 19.58 0.98 -8.69
C LEU A 200 18.89 -0.12 -7.89
N ARG A 201 19.55 -1.28 -7.73
CA ARG A 201 19.03 -2.47 -7.01
C ARG A 201 18.65 -2.23 -5.54
N ASN A 202 18.98 -1.06 -4.99
CA ASN A 202 18.69 -0.66 -3.62
C ASN A 202 17.55 0.37 -3.51
N LEU A 203 16.90 0.71 -4.63
CA LEU A 203 15.70 1.55 -4.69
C LEU A 203 14.44 0.68 -4.81
N TYR A 204 13.50 0.85 -3.91
CA TYR A 204 12.27 0.08 -3.79
C TYR A 204 11.05 1.01 -3.79
N PHE A 205 9.88 0.44 -4.06
CA PHE A 205 8.60 1.15 -4.10
C PHE A 205 7.58 0.34 -3.33
N ASP A 206 6.76 0.99 -2.52
CA ASP A 206 5.61 0.33 -1.92
C ASP A 206 4.33 0.50 -2.77
N THR A 207 3.35 -0.37 -2.56
CA THR A 207 2.09 -0.37 -3.31
C THR A 207 0.98 0.47 -2.68
N SER A 208 1.26 1.28 -1.66
CA SER A 208 0.22 1.98 -0.90
C SER A 208 -0.39 3.16 -1.65
N TRP A 209 -1.20 2.85 -2.67
CA TRP A 209 -1.84 3.83 -3.54
C TRP A 209 -3.21 3.34 -3.99
N TRP A 210 -4.14 4.27 -4.18
CA TRP A 210 -5.54 3.94 -4.46
C TRP A 210 -5.82 3.70 -5.95
N ALA A 211 -5.02 4.29 -6.85
CA ALA A 211 -5.30 4.28 -8.28
C ALA A 211 -4.63 3.08 -8.98
N PRO A 212 -5.40 2.10 -9.49
CA PRO A 212 -4.82 0.94 -10.17
C PRO A 212 -4.05 1.28 -11.44
N SER A 213 -4.37 2.38 -12.13
CA SER A 213 -3.60 2.80 -13.32
C SER A 213 -2.15 3.12 -12.98
N ASP A 214 -1.91 3.75 -11.82
CA ASP A 214 -0.56 4.06 -11.36
C ASP A 214 0.17 2.80 -10.88
N LEU A 215 -0.55 1.89 -10.21
CA LEU A 215 0.04 0.62 -9.79
C LEU A 215 0.35 -0.29 -10.99
N LEU A 216 -0.48 -0.33 -12.02
CA LEU A 216 -0.16 -1.00 -13.29
C LEU A 216 1.09 -0.39 -13.93
N ALA A 217 1.24 0.94 -13.92
CA ALA A 217 2.45 1.60 -14.39
C ALA A 217 3.68 1.25 -13.56
N LEU A 218 3.53 1.13 -12.23
CA LEU A 218 4.59 0.68 -11.33
C LEU A 218 5.08 -0.72 -11.74
N PHE A 219 4.19 -1.71 -11.79
CA PHE A 219 4.54 -3.10 -12.18
C PHE A 219 5.07 -3.20 -13.61
N ALA A 220 4.61 -2.34 -14.52
CA ALA A 220 5.07 -2.32 -15.90
C ALA A 220 6.45 -1.65 -16.10
N THR A 221 6.95 -0.90 -15.12
CA THR A 221 8.19 -0.10 -15.27
C THR A 221 9.27 -0.38 -14.23
N VAL A 222 8.91 -1.00 -13.09
CA VAL A 222 9.80 -1.36 -11.99
C VAL A 222 9.89 -2.89 -11.88
N PRO A 223 11.09 -3.48 -11.72
CA PRO A 223 11.27 -4.89 -11.40
C PRO A 223 10.40 -5.33 -10.20
N ALA A 224 9.74 -6.48 -10.30
CA ALA A 224 8.86 -6.97 -9.23
C ALA A 224 9.58 -7.13 -7.88
N GLY A 225 10.88 -7.49 -7.90
CA GLY A 225 11.72 -7.60 -6.70
C GLY A 225 12.05 -6.26 -6.04
N GLN A 226 11.66 -5.14 -6.65
CA GLN A 226 11.78 -3.79 -6.09
C GLN A 226 10.41 -3.20 -5.70
N ILE A 227 9.33 -3.99 -5.79
CA ILE A 227 7.99 -3.59 -5.38
C ILE A 227 7.62 -4.33 -4.09
N LEU A 228 7.08 -3.62 -3.12
CA LEU A 228 6.76 -4.13 -1.78
C LEU A 228 5.28 -3.90 -1.49
N PHE A 229 4.57 -4.95 -1.09
CA PHE A 229 3.18 -4.83 -0.68
C PHE A 229 3.04 -3.90 0.52
N ALA A 230 2.10 -2.95 0.43
CA ALA A 230 1.80 -1.97 1.46
C ALA A 230 0.37 -1.46 1.36
N SER A 231 -0.31 -1.30 2.50
CA SER A 231 -1.67 -0.74 2.55
C SER A 231 -1.76 0.70 3.06
N ASP A 232 -0.73 1.21 3.76
CA ASP A 232 -0.79 2.51 4.46
C ASP A 232 -1.89 2.54 5.53
N ALA A 233 -2.22 1.40 6.15
CA ALA A 233 -3.18 1.34 7.26
C ALA A 233 -2.82 2.38 8.35
N PRO A 234 -3.77 3.16 8.87
CA PRO A 234 -5.22 3.03 8.74
C PRO A 234 -5.85 3.73 7.52
N TYR A 235 -5.07 4.28 6.58
CA TYR A 235 -5.59 4.87 5.34
C TYR A 235 -6.08 3.80 4.38
N GLY A 236 -5.42 2.64 4.31
CA GLY A 236 -5.87 1.46 3.58
C GLY A 236 -6.38 0.33 4.49
N ARG A 237 -6.70 -0.80 3.87
CA ARG A 237 -7.06 -2.05 4.55
C ARG A 237 -6.21 -3.19 4.00
N THR A 238 -5.27 -3.69 4.80
CA THR A 238 -4.33 -4.77 4.47
C THR A 238 -4.95 -5.92 3.67
N PRO A 239 -6.08 -6.55 4.09
CA PRO A 239 -6.64 -7.67 3.34
C PRO A 239 -7.18 -7.26 1.95
N VAL A 240 -7.87 -6.11 1.88
CA VAL A 240 -8.44 -5.61 0.62
C VAL A 240 -7.31 -5.19 -0.33
N THR A 241 -6.31 -4.46 0.17
CA THR A 241 -5.17 -4.05 -0.63
C THR A 241 -4.36 -5.25 -1.11
N ALA A 242 -4.16 -6.29 -0.29
CA ALA A 242 -3.48 -7.51 -0.72
C ALA A 242 -4.18 -8.15 -1.93
N LEU A 243 -5.51 -8.23 -1.88
CA LEU A 243 -6.32 -8.72 -3.00
C LEU A 243 -6.16 -7.84 -4.25
N GLU A 244 -6.22 -6.51 -4.09
CA GLU A 244 -6.00 -5.57 -5.20
C GLU A 244 -4.61 -5.75 -5.85
N ILE A 245 -3.56 -5.89 -5.04
CA ILE A 245 -2.19 -6.04 -5.53
C ILE A 245 -1.98 -7.37 -6.26
N VAL A 246 -2.55 -8.48 -5.78
CA VAL A 246 -2.51 -9.76 -6.52
C VAL A 246 -3.12 -9.58 -7.91
N ARG A 247 -4.29 -8.94 -7.99
CA ARG A 247 -4.96 -8.69 -9.27
C ARG A 247 -4.15 -7.78 -10.18
N ILE A 248 -3.63 -6.67 -9.67
CA ILE A 248 -2.83 -5.73 -10.47
C ILE A 248 -1.57 -6.42 -11.00
N ALA A 249 -0.87 -7.18 -10.16
CA ALA A 249 0.36 -7.87 -10.56
C ALA A 249 0.07 -8.92 -11.65
N ARG A 250 -0.99 -9.72 -11.50
CA ARG A 250 -1.44 -10.67 -12.54
C ARG A 250 -1.80 -9.96 -13.84
N GLN A 251 -2.54 -8.86 -13.77
CA GLN A 251 -2.90 -8.06 -14.94
C GLN A 251 -1.67 -7.46 -15.64
N ALA A 252 -0.63 -7.12 -14.87
CA ALA A 252 0.64 -6.66 -15.39
C ALA A 252 1.54 -7.79 -15.92
N GLY A 253 1.11 -9.05 -15.86
CA GLY A 253 1.86 -10.21 -16.35
C GLY A 253 2.98 -10.68 -15.41
N VAL A 254 2.91 -10.33 -14.13
CA VAL A 254 3.85 -10.82 -13.11
C VAL A 254 3.50 -12.27 -12.76
N ASP A 255 4.50 -13.16 -12.77
CA ASP A 255 4.30 -14.56 -12.41
C ASP A 255 4.12 -14.76 -10.89
N ASP A 256 3.55 -15.92 -10.51
CA ASP A 256 3.19 -16.22 -9.12
C ASP A 256 4.40 -16.18 -8.17
N ARG A 257 5.60 -16.56 -8.62
CA ARG A 257 6.82 -16.47 -7.80
C ARG A 257 7.15 -15.02 -7.48
N HIS A 258 7.08 -14.13 -8.45
CA HIS A 258 7.35 -12.71 -8.25
C HIS A 258 6.22 -12.02 -7.47
N ILE A 259 4.97 -12.47 -7.59
CA ILE A 259 3.87 -11.98 -6.74
C ILE A 259 4.13 -12.32 -5.27
N ARG A 260 4.56 -13.55 -4.95
CA ARG A 260 4.96 -13.93 -3.58
C ARG A 260 6.08 -13.06 -3.04
N LEU A 261 7.04 -12.75 -3.90
CA LEU A 261 8.14 -11.87 -3.57
C LEU A 261 7.64 -10.48 -3.12
N VAL A 262 6.71 -9.91 -3.87
CA VAL A 262 6.08 -8.60 -3.58
C VAL A 262 5.25 -8.63 -2.31
N LEU A 263 4.47 -9.70 -2.09
CA LEU A 263 3.51 -9.80 -0.98
C LEU A 263 4.14 -9.88 0.41
N GLY A 264 5.40 -10.31 0.51
CA GLY A 264 6.08 -10.26 1.81
C GLY A 264 7.50 -10.80 1.85
N GLU A 265 7.89 -11.73 0.96
CA GLU A 265 9.22 -12.35 1.03
C GLU A 265 10.34 -11.32 0.88
N GLN A 266 10.19 -10.35 -0.02
CA GLN A 266 11.21 -9.33 -0.24
C GLN A 266 11.33 -8.40 0.98
N MET A 267 10.20 -7.91 1.50
CA MET A 267 10.24 -7.05 2.68
C MET A 267 10.85 -7.79 3.88
N GLN A 268 10.56 -9.08 4.04
CA GLN A 268 11.14 -9.92 5.08
C GLN A 268 12.66 -9.99 4.97
N ARG A 269 13.20 -10.18 3.75
CA ARG A 269 14.65 -10.14 3.49
C ARG A 269 15.26 -8.79 3.86
N LEU A 270 14.60 -7.69 3.49
CA LEU A 270 15.10 -6.34 3.79
C LEU A 270 15.19 -6.10 5.30
N ILE A 271 14.18 -6.48 6.07
CA ILE A 271 14.21 -6.32 7.53
C ILE A 271 15.25 -7.24 8.19
N ASP A 272 15.49 -8.43 7.64
CA ASP A 272 16.49 -9.41 8.10
C ASP A 272 17.93 -9.10 7.69
N GLY A 273 18.13 -8.04 6.89
CA GLY A 273 19.46 -7.68 6.40
C GLY A 273 20.03 -8.71 5.41
N GLU A 274 19.17 -9.56 4.85
CA GLU A 274 19.55 -10.51 3.83
C GLU A 274 19.78 -9.81 2.49
N GLU A 275 20.42 -10.53 1.55
CA GLU A 275 20.48 -10.02 0.18
C GLU A 275 19.09 -10.04 -0.47
N PRO A 276 18.69 -8.91 -1.09
CA PRO A 276 17.51 -8.82 -1.93
C PRO A 276 17.51 -9.85 -3.04
N LEU A 277 16.35 -10.42 -3.35
CA LEU A 277 16.21 -11.22 -4.57
C LEU A 277 16.01 -10.31 -5.77
N ASP A 278 16.61 -10.73 -6.89
CA ASP A 278 16.36 -10.16 -8.19
C ASP A 278 14.98 -10.63 -8.67
N GLY A 279 14.10 -9.68 -8.97
CA GLY A 279 12.76 -9.96 -9.48
C GLY A 279 12.64 -9.84 -11.00
N GLY A 280 13.77 -9.87 -11.71
CA GLY A 280 13.81 -9.82 -13.17
C GLY A 280 13.54 -8.44 -13.75
N ALA A 281 13.35 -8.39 -15.07
CA ALA A 281 12.95 -7.17 -15.75
C ALA A 281 11.47 -6.85 -15.47
N PRO A 282 11.06 -5.57 -15.48
CA PRO A 282 9.64 -5.22 -15.45
C PRO A 282 8.92 -5.80 -16.67
N SER A 283 7.60 -6.02 -16.54
CA SER A 283 6.81 -6.63 -17.61
C SER A 283 6.68 -5.77 -18.87
N GLY A 284 6.86 -4.45 -18.74
CA GLY A 284 6.82 -3.49 -19.84
C GLY A 284 5.42 -2.94 -20.09
N VAL A 285 5.35 -1.65 -20.43
CA VAL A 285 4.09 -0.89 -20.58
C VAL A 285 3.17 -1.41 -21.70
N THR A 286 3.69 -2.16 -22.67
CA THR A 286 2.90 -2.74 -23.76
C THR A 286 2.25 -4.07 -23.39
N ALA A 287 2.62 -4.66 -22.25
CA ALA A 287 2.07 -5.93 -21.79
C ALA A 287 0.70 -5.78 -21.08
N VAL A 288 0.36 -4.56 -20.63
CA VAL A 288 -0.89 -4.30 -19.90
C VAL A 288 -2.04 -4.11 -20.88
N ALA A 289 -2.96 -5.06 -20.93
CA ALA A 289 -4.17 -4.95 -21.75
C ALA A 289 -5.19 -3.98 -21.14
N VAL A 290 -6.02 -3.39 -22.00
CA VAL A 290 -7.15 -2.55 -21.61
C VAL A 290 -8.39 -3.01 -22.36
N ASP A 291 -9.41 -3.49 -21.63
CA ASP A 291 -10.74 -3.74 -22.18
C ASP A 291 -11.50 -2.40 -22.24
N VAL A 292 -11.90 -1.96 -23.43
CA VAL A 292 -12.53 -0.65 -23.66
C VAL A 292 -13.90 -0.55 -22.98
N MET A 293 -14.62 -1.66 -22.79
CA MET A 293 -15.91 -1.65 -22.11
C MET A 293 -15.74 -1.48 -20.60
N LEU A 294 -14.78 -2.19 -20.01
CA LEU A 294 -14.45 -2.05 -18.59
C LEU A 294 -13.69 -0.74 -18.30
N ASP A 295 -12.96 -0.17 -19.26
CA ASP A 295 -12.33 1.15 -19.14
C ASP A 295 -13.37 2.28 -18.94
N ARG A 296 -14.55 2.17 -19.57
CA ARG A 296 -15.67 3.08 -19.31
C ARG A 296 -16.15 2.98 -17.86
N VAL A 297 -16.30 1.76 -17.35
CA VAL A 297 -16.67 1.51 -15.94
C VAL A 297 -15.63 2.13 -15.03
N ALA A 298 -14.34 1.83 -15.26
CA ALA A 298 -13.24 2.35 -14.48
C ALA A 298 -13.18 3.89 -14.50
N THR A 299 -13.46 4.53 -15.63
CA THR A 299 -13.52 6.00 -15.74
C THR A 299 -14.57 6.60 -14.80
N TYR A 300 -15.78 6.03 -14.78
CA TYR A 300 -16.83 6.49 -13.86
C TYR A 300 -16.51 6.18 -12.40
N LEU A 301 -15.92 5.02 -12.10
CA LEU A 301 -15.49 4.68 -10.75
C LEU A 301 -14.39 5.61 -10.23
N THR A 302 -13.41 5.96 -11.06
CA THR A 302 -12.38 6.97 -10.73
C THR A 302 -13.01 8.32 -10.41
N ALA A 303 -13.96 8.78 -11.24
CA ALA A 303 -14.67 10.04 -11.00
C ALA A 303 -15.51 9.99 -9.70
N GLY A 304 -16.18 8.87 -9.46
CA GLY A 304 -16.96 8.63 -8.24
C GLY A 304 -16.09 8.64 -6.99
N PHE A 305 -14.97 7.89 -7.00
CA PHE A 305 -13.99 7.87 -5.91
C PHE A 305 -13.49 9.28 -5.59
N GLY A 306 -13.09 10.05 -6.61
CA GLY A 306 -12.65 11.43 -6.45
C GLY A 306 -13.71 12.35 -5.84
N ALA A 307 -14.97 12.20 -6.24
CA ALA A 307 -16.09 12.95 -5.68
C ALA A 307 -16.34 12.60 -4.20
N PHE A 308 -16.31 11.32 -3.82
CA PHE A 308 -16.41 10.91 -2.41
C PHE A 308 -15.24 11.40 -1.57
N ALA A 309 -14.01 11.30 -2.08
CA ALA A 309 -12.82 11.84 -1.43
C ALA A 309 -12.90 13.36 -1.22
N ALA A 310 -13.55 14.08 -2.15
CA ALA A 310 -13.85 15.51 -2.04
C ALA A 310 -15.09 15.82 -1.19
N ARG A 311 -15.67 14.84 -0.49
CA ARG A 311 -16.90 14.95 0.31
C ARG A 311 -18.12 15.44 -0.48
N ASN A 312 -18.19 15.11 -1.77
CA ASN A 312 -19.32 15.41 -2.65
C ASN A 312 -20.09 14.11 -2.97
N ALA A 313 -20.88 13.64 -2.01
CA ALA A 313 -21.60 12.37 -2.11
C ALA A 313 -22.61 12.33 -3.28
N ALA A 314 -23.26 13.46 -3.61
CA ALA A 314 -24.22 13.53 -4.71
C ALA A 314 -23.54 13.29 -6.07
N ALA A 315 -22.45 14.01 -6.35
CA ALA A 315 -21.66 13.78 -7.56
C ALA A 315 -21.05 12.37 -7.59
N GLY A 316 -20.64 11.84 -6.44
CA GLY A 316 -20.18 10.46 -6.32
C GLY A 316 -21.23 9.44 -6.75
N ALA A 317 -22.45 9.55 -6.22
CA ALA A 317 -23.57 8.66 -6.53
C ALA A 317 -24.00 8.72 -8.01
N GLU A 318 -23.95 9.89 -8.65
CA GLU A 318 -24.19 10.03 -10.09
C GLU A 318 -23.17 9.24 -10.91
N MET A 319 -21.89 9.31 -10.55
CA MET A 319 -20.83 8.55 -11.23
C MET A 319 -20.97 7.04 -11.00
N LEU A 320 -21.32 6.60 -9.79
CA LEU A 320 -21.58 5.18 -9.53
C LEU A 320 -22.79 4.66 -10.33
N SER A 321 -23.81 5.50 -10.55
CA SER A 321 -24.95 5.15 -11.41
C SER A 321 -24.54 4.92 -12.87
N LEU A 322 -23.64 5.76 -13.41
CA LEU A 322 -23.08 5.57 -14.75
C LEU A 322 -22.20 4.31 -14.85
N ALA A 323 -21.45 3.98 -13.80
CA ALA A 323 -20.69 2.73 -13.71
C ALA A 323 -21.60 1.51 -13.79
N ARG A 324 -22.73 1.51 -13.06
CA ARG A 324 -23.74 0.44 -13.10
C ARG A 324 -24.39 0.29 -14.48
N LEU A 325 -24.79 1.41 -15.10
CA LEU A 325 -25.33 1.39 -16.46
C LEU A 325 -24.32 0.82 -17.47
N SER A 326 -23.03 1.08 -17.25
CA SER A 326 -21.96 0.53 -18.09
C SER A 326 -21.70 -0.96 -17.83
N CYS A 327 -22.12 -1.49 -16.67
CA CYS A 327 -22.08 -2.91 -16.33
C CYS A 327 -23.33 -3.69 -16.78
N ALA A 328 -24.35 -3.03 -17.33
CA ALA A 328 -25.58 -3.66 -17.82
C ALA A 328 -25.36 -4.36 -19.18
N VAL A 329 -24.48 -5.36 -19.18
CA VAL A 329 -24.11 -6.16 -20.36
C VAL A 329 -24.93 -7.46 -20.43
N PRO A 330 -25.14 -8.05 -21.62
CA PRO A 330 -25.73 -9.38 -21.76
C PRO A 330 -24.98 -10.45 -20.97
N ALA A 331 -25.67 -11.50 -20.53
CA ALA A 331 -25.09 -12.58 -19.71
C ALA A 331 -24.00 -13.40 -20.43
N ASP A 332 -23.99 -13.38 -21.77
CA ASP A 332 -22.98 -14.02 -22.62
C ASP A 332 -21.83 -13.08 -23.02
N ALA A 333 -21.84 -11.83 -22.57
CA ALA A 333 -20.75 -10.89 -22.82
C ALA A 333 -19.48 -11.31 -22.06
N PRO A 334 -18.27 -11.15 -22.65
CA PRO A 334 -17.01 -11.48 -21.97
C PRO A 334 -16.83 -10.80 -20.61
N GLN A 335 -17.39 -9.59 -20.45
CA GLN A 335 -17.28 -8.78 -19.24
C GLN A 335 -18.31 -9.13 -18.16
N ALA A 336 -19.26 -10.03 -18.43
CA ALA A 336 -20.42 -10.27 -17.56
C ALA A 336 -20.02 -10.66 -16.12
N ALA A 337 -18.96 -11.48 -15.97
CA ALA A 337 -18.47 -11.90 -14.66
C ALA A 337 -17.91 -10.71 -13.85
N HIS A 338 -17.03 -9.90 -14.47
CA HIS A 338 -16.47 -8.69 -13.84
C HIS A 338 -17.55 -7.68 -13.51
N CYS A 339 -18.46 -7.40 -14.44
CA CYS A 339 -19.58 -6.48 -14.25
C CYS A 339 -20.47 -6.88 -13.07
N ARG A 340 -20.76 -8.17 -12.88
CA ARG A 340 -21.50 -8.67 -11.71
C ARG A 340 -20.78 -8.35 -10.40
N VAL A 341 -19.49 -8.69 -10.31
CA VAL A 341 -18.70 -8.44 -9.09
C VAL A 341 -18.56 -6.94 -8.81
N ILE A 342 -18.37 -6.13 -9.85
CA ILE A 342 -18.35 -4.66 -9.72
C ILE A 342 -19.67 -4.18 -9.10
N VAL A 343 -20.82 -4.55 -9.65
CA VAL A 343 -22.12 -4.11 -9.13
C VAL A 343 -22.32 -4.52 -7.66
N GLU A 344 -21.96 -5.75 -7.29
CA GLU A 344 -22.04 -6.21 -5.90
C GLU A 344 -21.19 -5.35 -4.95
N LEU A 345 -19.94 -5.04 -5.35
CA LEU A 345 -19.05 -4.16 -4.60
C LEU A 345 -19.60 -2.74 -4.47
N LEU A 346 -20.22 -2.20 -5.52
CA LEU A 346 -20.84 -0.88 -5.48
C LEU A 346 -22.03 -0.84 -4.52
N ASP A 347 -22.88 -1.86 -4.57
CA ASP A 347 -24.07 -1.93 -3.73
C ASP A 347 -23.68 -2.06 -2.25
N ALA A 348 -22.70 -2.91 -1.92
CA ALA A 348 -22.17 -3.01 -0.56
C ALA A 348 -21.42 -1.72 -0.14
N GLY A 349 -20.66 -1.12 -1.04
CA GLY A 349 -19.95 0.14 -0.83
C GLY A 349 -20.89 1.30 -0.46
N GLU A 350 -21.96 1.47 -1.22
CA GLU A 350 -22.97 2.51 -0.96
C GLU A 350 -23.75 2.25 0.34
N ARG A 351 -24.12 0.99 0.65
CA ARG A 351 -24.74 0.65 1.94
C ARG A 351 -23.85 1.08 3.12
N ARG A 352 -22.55 0.80 3.05
CA ARG A 352 -21.57 1.17 4.10
C ARG A 352 -21.31 2.67 4.15
N LEU A 353 -21.26 3.35 3.01
CA LEU A 353 -21.14 4.82 2.94
C LEU A 353 -22.36 5.51 3.54
N ALA A 354 -23.57 5.00 3.31
CA ALA A 354 -24.81 5.53 3.86
C ALA A 354 -24.93 5.29 5.38
N ALA A 355 -24.40 4.16 5.86
CA ALA A 355 -24.38 3.81 7.29
C ALA A 355 -23.32 4.59 8.09
N ALA A 356 -22.25 5.04 7.44
CA ALA A 356 -21.23 5.86 8.08
C ALA A 356 -21.81 7.22 8.46
N ALA A 357 -21.76 7.57 9.75
CA ALA A 357 -22.10 8.91 10.19
C ALA A 357 -21.16 9.90 9.47
N ALA A 358 -21.73 10.85 8.71
CA ALA A 358 -21.02 11.76 7.81
C ALA A 358 -19.85 12.55 8.43
N ASP A 359 -19.72 12.54 9.76
CA ASP A 359 -18.81 13.37 10.55
C ASP A 359 -17.88 12.61 11.53
N ALA A 360 -17.73 11.27 11.45
CA ALA A 360 -16.81 10.56 12.34
C ALA A 360 -15.33 10.88 11.97
N PRO A 361 -14.56 11.61 12.80
CA PRO A 361 -13.17 11.95 12.50
C PRO A 361 -12.27 10.72 12.63
N GLY A 362 -11.26 10.63 11.77
CA GLY A 362 -10.15 9.68 11.92
C GLY A 362 -10.33 8.26 11.39
N VAL A 363 -11.34 8.04 10.55
CA VAL A 363 -11.54 6.79 9.81
C VAL A 363 -12.10 7.09 8.41
N LEU A 364 -11.50 6.53 7.36
CA LEU A 364 -12.11 6.53 6.04
C LEU A 364 -13.33 5.59 6.03
N PRO A 365 -14.49 6.00 5.46
CA PRO A 365 -15.67 5.15 5.46
C PRO A 365 -15.36 3.79 4.82
N ALA A 366 -15.69 2.68 5.49
CA ALA A 366 -15.37 1.33 5.02
C ALA A 366 -15.82 1.05 3.57
N GLY A 367 -16.90 1.70 3.13
CA GLY A 367 -17.40 1.57 1.77
C GLY A 367 -16.46 2.12 0.68
N ILE A 368 -15.54 3.04 1.01
CA ILE A 368 -14.59 3.58 0.02
C ILE A 368 -13.61 2.52 -0.48
N PHE A 369 -13.25 1.55 0.37
CA PHE A 369 -12.37 0.43 0.00
C PHE A 369 -13.06 -0.53 -0.97
N LEU A 370 -14.40 -0.68 -0.88
CA LEU A 370 -15.15 -1.48 -1.84
C LEU A 370 -15.22 -0.79 -3.21
N LEU A 371 -15.31 0.54 -3.23
CA LEU A 371 -15.23 1.31 -4.48
C LEU A 371 -13.84 1.20 -5.12
N ALA A 372 -12.77 1.24 -4.32
CA ALA A 372 -11.41 1.02 -4.79
C ALA A 372 -11.24 -0.40 -5.37
N LEU A 373 -11.76 -1.42 -4.70
CA LEU A 373 -11.73 -2.80 -5.20
C LEU A 373 -12.55 -2.96 -6.50
N ALA A 374 -13.72 -2.31 -6.61
CA ALA A 374 -14.51 -2.31 -7.84
C ALA A 374 -13.75 -1.68 -9.02
N LEU A 375 -13.04 -0.56 -8.75
CA LEU A 375 -12.17 0.08 -9.72
C LEU A 375 -11.01 -0.83 -10.14
N ASN A 376 -10.41 -1.55 -9.18
CA ASN A 376 -9.41 -2.57 -9.44
C ASN A 376 -9.93 -3.71 -10.32
N VAL A 377 -11.12 -4.24 -10.06
CA VAL A 377 -11.76 -5.28 -10.90
C VAL A 377 -11.96 -4.78 -12.33
N ALA A 378 -12.45 -3.55 -12.51
CA ALA A 378 -12.63 -2.94 -13.83
C ALA A 378 -11.30 -2.72 -14.57
N ARG A 379 -10.19 -2.53 -13.85
CA ARG A 379 -8.84 -2.30 -14.40
C ARG A 379 -8.01 -3.57 -14.55
N THR A 380 -8.56 -4.73 -14.19
CA THR A 380 -7.90 -6.03 -14.26
C THR A 380 -8.75 -7.04 -15.05
N PRO A 381 -9.08 -6.75 -16.33
CA PRO A 381 -9.99 -7.55 -17.14
C PRO A 381 -9.51 -8.99 -17.38
N ASP A 382 -8.20 -9.23 -17.43
CA ASP A 382 -7.64 -10.56 -17.71
C ASP A 382 -7.57 -11.45 -16.46
N VAL A 383 -7.85 -10.87 -15.28
CA VAL A 383 -7.79 -11.58 -14.01
C VAL A 383 -9.19 -12.08 -13.64
N PRO A 384 -9.39 -13.40 -13.48
CA PRO A 384 -10.68 -13.98 -13.12
C PRO A 384 -11.26 -13.36 -11.84
N VAL A 385 -12.57 -13.39 -11.72
CA VAL A 385 -13.30 -12.96 -10.51
C VAL A 385 -14.06 -14.15 -9.93
N PRO A 386 -14.36 -14.18 -8.62
CA PRO A 386 -15.05 -15.30 -8.00
C PRO A 386 -16.42 -15.53 -8.64
N HIS A 387 -16.82 -16.80 -8.80
CA HIS A 387 -18.12 -17.16 -9.38
C HIS A 387 -19.31 -16.60 -8.59
N GLU A 388 -19.18 -16.53 -7.27
CA GLU A 388 -20.16 -15.96 -6.37
C GLU A 388 -19.44 -15.00 -5.41
N LEU A 389 -20.00 -13.81 -5.23
CA LEU A 389 -19.59 -12.85 -4.23
C LEU A 389 -20.89 -12.29 -3.65
N VAL A 390 -21.09 -12.50 -2.35
CA VAL A 390 -22.25 -12.01 -1.60
C VAL A 390 -21.69 -11.26 -0.41
N LEU A 391 -21.88 -9.94 -0.41
CA LEU A 391 -21.37 -9.05 0.63
C LEU A 391 -22.51 -8.60 1.54
N ASP A 392 -22.24 -8.53 2.83
CA ASP A 392 -23.20 -8.06 3.84
C ASP A 392 -23.38 -6.52 3.75
#